data_AF-E3V1K4-F1
#
_entry.id   AF-E3V1K4-F1
#
_cell.length_a   1.000
_cell.length_b   1.000
_cell.length_c   1.000
_cell.angle_alpha   90.00
_cell.angle_beta   90.00
_cell.angle_gamma   90.00
#
_symmetry.space_group_name_H-M   'P 1'
#
loop_
_entity.id
_entity.type
_entity.pdbx_description
1 polymer ?
#
loop_
_entity_poly.entity_id
_entity_poly.type
_entity_poly.pdbx_seq_one_letter_code
_entity_poly.pdbx_strand_id
1 'polypeptide(L)'
;MASSGLSRIGLAGLAVMGQNLALNIAEKGFPISVYNRSSEKVDETVERAKVEGNLPVKGFHDPKDFVNSIQKPRVIILLVKAGLPVDKTIETLSAHMEEGDCIVDGGNEWYENTERRQEAAKQKGLLYLGMGVSGGEEGARHGPSLMPGGSFEAYKYIEDIVLKVAAQVDSGPCVTYIGKGGAGNFVKMVHNGIEYGDMQLIAEAYDVLKSVGKLSNEELHQAFDTWNKGELCSFLIEITADIFAIKDDKGDGHLVDKVLDKTGMKGTGKWTVQQAADLSVAAPTIAASLDSRFLSGLKEERVEASKVFKNVDVGTVPDLDKTKLIDDVRRALYASKICSYAQGMNLIRAKSMERGWDLKLGELARIWKGGCIIRAIFLDRIKKAYDRNPDLFNLLVDPEFAKEMIERQSAWRRVVTLAINAGVSVPGMSASLAYFDSYRRETLPANLVQAQRDYFGAHTYERIDMPGFFHTEWFKIAKQSKI
;
A
#
# COMPACT_ATOMS: atom_id res chain seq x y z
N MET A 1 -2.37 32.88 -36.03
CA MET A 1 -1.86 32.94 -34.65
C MET A 1 -3.05 33.07 -33.71
N ALA A 2 -3.63 31.95 -33.28
CA ALA A 2 -4.63 31.98 -32.22
C ALA A 2 -3.89 32.27 -30.91
N SER A 3 -4.32 33.29 -30.16
CA SER A 3 -3.82 33.54 -28.81
C SER A 3 -4.23 32.37 -27.92
N SER A 4 -3.44 31.30 -27.93
CA SER A 4 -3.76 30.11 -27.16
C SER A 4 -3.53 30.44 -25.69
N GLY A 5 -4.60 30.62 -24.91
CA GLY A 5 -4.52 31.00 -23.50
C GLY A 5 -3.62 30.08 -22.69
N LEU A 6 -2.96 30.60 -21.67
CA LEU A 6 -2.06 29.84 -20.80
C LEU A 6 -2.80 28.64 -20.16
N SER A 7 -2.10 27.53 -19.98
CA SER A 7 -2.61 26.36 -19.26
C SER A 7 -2.68 26.63 -17.76
N ARG A 8 -3.68 26.05 -17.09
CA ARG A 8 -3.88 26.12 -15.64
C ARG A 8 -2.81 25.36 -14.86
N ILE A 9 -2.29 24.27 -15.44
CA ILE A 9 -1.30 23.36 -14.85
C ILE A 9 -0.47 22.67 -15.94
N GLY A 10 0.73 22.22 -15.60
CA GLY A 10 1.57 21.38 -16.44
C GLY A 10 1.75 19.97 -15.89
N LEU A 11 2.03 18.98 -16.75
CA LEU A 11 2.43 17.63 -16.34
C LEU A 11 3.63 17.15 -17.16
N ALA A 12 4.70 16.76 -16.48
CA ALA A 12 5.91 16.20 -17.06
C ALA A 12 6.05 14.70 -16.72
N GLY A 13 6.18 13.87 -17.75
CA GLY A 13 6.26 12.41 -17.63
C GLY A 13 4.98 11.72 -18.08
N LEU A 14 5.00 11.18 -19.31
CA LEU A 14 3.82 10.68 -20.02
C LEU A 14 3.86 9.16 -20.24
N ALA A 15 4.25 8.43 -19.19
CA ALA A 15 3.91 7.01 -19.10
C ALA A 15 2.39 6.85 -18.87
N VAL A 16 1.89 5.62 -18.84
CA VAL A 16 0.45 5.30 -18.68
C VAL A 16 -0.25 6.12 -17.58
N MET A 17 0.34 6.20 -16.39
CA MET A 17 -0.20 7.01 -15.28
C MET A 17 -0.27 8.51 -15.61
N GLY A 18 0.77 9.06 -16.24
CA GLY A 18 0.86 10.48 -16.56
C GLY A 18 -0.09 10.91 -17.66
N GLN A 19 -0.24 10.08 -18.71
CA GLN A 19 -1.22 10.33 -19.75
C GLN A 19 -2.63 10.35 -19.19
N ASN A 20 -3.00 9.33 -18.41
CA ASN A 20 -4.34 9.20 -17.88
C ASN A 20 -4.67 10.29 -16.85
N LEU A 21 -3.72 10.70 -16.00
CA LEU A 21 -3.92 11.83 -15.10
C LEU A 21 -4.07 13.15 -15.86
N ALA A 22 -3.28 13.37 -16.93
CA ALA A 22 -3.41 14.57 -17.74
C ALA A 22 -4.78 14.66 -18.43
N LEU A 23 -5.26 13.54 -18.98
CA LEU A 23 -6.59 13.46 -19.60
C LEU A 23 -7.71 13.64 -18.59
N ASN A 24 -7.57 13.09 -17.37
CA ASN A 24 -8.52 13.31 -16.28
C ASN A 24 -8.61 14.80 -15.91
N ILE A 25 -7.47 15.46 -15.69
CA ILE A 25 -7.41 16.91 -15.42
C ILE A 25 -8.10 17.71 -16.53
N ALA A 26 -7.82 17.37 -17.79
CA ALA A 26 -8.40 18.04 -18.95
C ALA A 26 -9.92 17.83 -19.04
N GLU A 27 -10.41 16.61 -18.77
CA GLU A 27 -11.84 16.28 -18.72
C GLU A 27 -12.58 17.03 -17.62
N LYS A 28 -11.93 17.37 -16.50
CA LYS A 28 -12.51 18.23 -15.46
C LYS A 28 -12.52 19.72 -15.81
N GLY A 29 -12.15 20.07 -17.05
CA GLY A 29 -12.24 21.42 -17.61
C GLY A 29 -11.02 22.29 -17.33
N PHE A 30 -9.89 21.70 -16.91
CA PHE A 30 -8.66 22.44 -16.66
C PHE A 30 -7.71 22.34 -17.86
N PRO A 31 -7.40 23.45 -18.58
CA PRO A 31 -6.43 23.42 -19.65
C PRO A 31 -5.06 23.00 -19.13
N ILE A 32 -4.48 21.96 -19.72
CA ILE A 32 -3.22 21.36 -19.25
C ILE A 32 -2.17 21.34 -20.36
N SER A 33 -0.95 21.70 -19.99
CA SER A 33 0.22 21.51 -20.85
C SER A 33 0.92 20.22 -20.47
N VAL A 34 1.42 19.47 -21.46
CA VAL A 34 2.12 18.20 -21.23
C VAL A 34 3.48 18.19 -21.88
N TYR A 35 4.45 17.57 -21.19
CA TYR A 35 5.82 17.42 -21.64
C TYR A 35 6.35 16.03 -21.32
N ASN A 36 7.20 15.49 -22.19
CA ASN A 36 7.94 14.28 -21.94
C ASN A 36 9.26 14.29 -22.71
N ARG A 37 10.31 13.67 -22.16
CA ARG A 37 11.62 13.58 -22.82
C ARG A 37 11.55 12.91 -24.20
N SER A 38 10.69 11.90 -24.34
CA SER A 38 10.41 11.27 -25.64
C SER A 38 9.20 11.94 -26.29
N SER A 39 9.41 12.59 -27.43
CA SER A 39 8.39 13.36 -28.17
C SER A 39 7.16 12.52 -28.55
N GLU A 40 7.36 11.25 -28.93
CA GLU A 40 6.26 10.34 -29.30
C GLU A 40 5.17 10.23 -28.22
N LYS A 41 5.55 10.30 -26.94
CA LYS A 41 4.58 10.26 -25.83
C LYS A 41 3.78 11.55 -25.68
N VAL A 42 4.35 12.68 -26.08
CA VAL A 42 3.63 13.96 -26.16
C VAL A 42 2.58 13.86 -27.26
N ASP A 43 2.99 13.42 -28.45
CA ASP A 43 2.12 13.31 -29.62
C ASP A 43 0.97 12.31 -29.37
N GLU A 44 1.27 11.14 -28.79
CA GLU A 44 0.27 10.15 -28.37
C GLU A 44 -0.76 10.74 -27.40
N THR A 45 -0.31 11.50 -26.39
CA THR A 45 -1.21 12.09 -25.38
C THR A 45 -2.12 13.15 -26.00
N VAL A 46 -1.58 14.00 -26.88
CA VAL A 46 -2.36 15.02 -27.58
C VAL A 46 -3.35 14.39 -28.54
N GLU A 47 -2.97 13.31 -29.23
CA GLU A 47 -3.90 12.60 -30.12
C GLU A 47 -5.03 11.93 -29.35
N ARG A 48 -4.70 11.25 -28.24
CA ARG A 48 -5.72 10.71 -27.33
C ARG A 48 -6.68 11.79 -26.84
N ALA A 49 -6.18 12.96 -26.48
CA ALA A 49 -7.02 14.09 -26.04
C ALA A 49 -8.02 14.55 -27.12
N LYS A 50 -7.63 14.52 -28.41
CA LYS A 50 -8.55 14.83 -29.52
C LYS A 50 -9.64 13.77 -29.65
N VAL A 51 -9.26 12.49 -29.65
CA VAL A 51 -10.17 11.36 -29.81
C VAL A 51 -11.13 11.23 -28.63
N GLU A 52 -10.68 11.50 -27.41
CA GLU A 52 -11.48 11.45 -26.18
C GLU A 52 -12.31 12.74 -25.94
N GLY A 53 -12.75 13.42 -27.00
CA GLY A 53 -13.69 14.55 -26.91
C GLY A 53 -13.04 15.94 -27.01
N ASN A 54 -11.92 16.08 -27.73
CA ASN A 54 -11.20 17.34 -27.90
C ASN A 54 -10.85 18.02 -26.57
N LEU A 55 -10.30 17.24 -25.64
CA LEU A 55 -9.88 17.70 -24.33
C LEU A 55 -8.79 18.78 -24.44
N PRO A 56 -8.76 19.79 -23.54
CA PRO A 56 -7.86 20.95 -23.62
C PRO A 56 -6.42 20.62 -23.20
N VAL A 57 -5.76 19.72 -23.94
CA VAL A 57 -4.37 19.29 -23.73
C VAL A 57 -3.46 19.91 -24.80
N LYS A 58 -2.36 20.53 -24.37
CA LYS A 58 -1.33 21.09 -25.25
C LYS A 58 0.00 20.38 -25.07
N GLY A 59 0.55 19.82 -26.14
CA GLY A 59 1.85 19.15 -26.11
C GLY A 59 3.01 20.09 -26.42
N PHE A 60 4.11 19.92 -25.70
CA PHE A 60 5.36 20.66 -25.90
C PHE A 60 6.55 19.70 -25.94
N HIS A 61 7.48 19.94 -26.86
CA HIS A 61 8.69 19.12 -27.04
C HIS A 61 9.94 19.76 -26.43
N ASP A 62 9.90 21.07 -26.19
CA ASP A 62 10.96 21.85 -25.55
C ASP A 62 10.56 22.21 -24.10
N PRO A 63 11.45 22.04 -23.10
CA PRO A 63 11.14 22.31 -21.71
C PRO A 63 10.88 23.79 -21.41
N LYS A 64 11.54 24.73 -22.10
CA LYS A 64 11.33 26.16 -21.92
C LYS A 64 9.95 26.56 -22.44
N ASP A 65 9.58 26.06 -23.62
CA ASP A 65 8.26 26.33 -24.20
C ASP A 65 7.13 25.71 -23.34
N PHE A 66 7.36 24.52 -22.77
CA PHE A 66 6.46 23.89 -21.82
C PHE A 66 6.25 24.73 -20.54
N VAL A 67 7.32 25.25 -19.94
CA VAL A 67 7.18 26.06 -18.71
C VAL A 67 6.51 27.41 -19.01
N ASN A 68 6.80 28.01 -20.16
CA ASN A 68 6.22 29.30 -20.58
C ASN A 68 4.75 29.22 -20.99
N SER A 69 4.20 28.03 -21.25
CA SER A 69 2.80 27.86 -21.62
C SER A 69 1.84 27.78 -20.42
N ILE A 70 2.37 27.77 -19.19
CA ILE A 70 1.61 27.63 -17.95
C ILE A 70 1.43 29.00 -17.28
N GLN A 71 0.25 29.27 -16.74
CA GLN A 71 -0.03 30.50 -16.01
C GLN A 71 0.76 30.61 -14.71
N LYS A 72 0.99 31.83 -14.22
CA LYS A 72 1.67 32.10 -12.94
C LYS A 72 0.67 32.11 -11.76
N PRO A 73 1.06 31.68 -10.54
CA PRO A 73 2.26 30.87 -10.27
C PRO A 73 2.16 29.53 -10.99
N ARG A 74 3.25 29.11 -11.63
CA ARG A 74 3.28 27.88 -12.44
C ARG A 74 3.24 26.68 -11.54
N VAL A 75 2.43 25.70 -11.90
CA VAL A 75 2.40 24.41 -11.21
C VAL A 75 2.67 23.30 -12.18
N ILE A 76 3.67 22.47 -11.88
CA ILE A 76 4.06 21.33 -12.72
C ILE A 76 4.01 20.04 -11.90
N ILE A 77 3.17 19.09 -12.33
CA ILE A 77 3.14 17.73 -11.79
C ILE A 77 4.22 16.89 -12.47
N LEU A 78 5.02 16.16 -11.69
CA LEU A 78 5.99 15.19 -12.18
C LEU A 78 5.46 13.77 -12.00
N LEU A 79 5.42 13.00 -13.08
CA LEU A 79 5.13 11.56 -13.08
C LEU A 79 6.19 10.81 -13.88
N VAL A 80 7.43 10.88 -13.37
CA VAL A 80 8.59 10.20 -13.95
C VAL A 80 9.06 9.06 -13.04
N LYS A 81 9.97 8.22 -13.55
CA LYS A 81 10.56 7.13 -12.75
C LYS A 81 11.28 7.70 -11.53
N ALA A 82 10.99 7.18 -10.35
CA ALA A 82 11.57 7.62 -9.08
C ALA A 82 13.11 7.56 -9.06
N GLY A 83 13.73 8.36 -8.18
CA GLY A 83 15.18 8.53 -8.08
C GLY A 83 15.75 9.58 -9.04
N LEU A 84 16.97 9.35 -9.55
CA LEU A 84 17.73 10.30 -10.37
C LEU A 84 16.95 10.95 -11.54
N PRO A 85 16.03 10.26 -12.25
CA PRO A 85 15.24 10.90 -13.31
C PRO A 85 14.40 12.08 -12.80
N VAL A 86 13.85 12.00 -11.58
CA VAL A 86 13.10 13.11 -10.96
C VAL A 86 14.01 14.31 -10.75
N ASP A 87 15.20 14.11 -10.17
CA ASP A 87 16.15 15.19 -9.89
C ASP A 87 16.61 15.90 -11.17
N LYS A 88 16.87 15.14 -12.24
CA LYS A 88 17.19 15.72 -13.56
C LYS A 88 16.03 16.51 -14.15
N THR A 89 14.80 16.01 -14.03
CA THR A 89 13.62 16.74 -14.51
C THR A 89 13.39 18.03 -13.73
N ILE A 90 13.59 18.02 -12.40
CA ILE A 90 13.52 19.23 -11.56
C ILE A 90 14.57 20.24 -12.02
N GLU A 91 15.81 19.81 -12.23
CA GLU A 91 16.90 20.67 -12.71
C GLU A 91 16.54 21.34 -14.04
N THR A 92 16.15 20.56 -15.05
CA THR A 92 15.76 21.06 -16.38
C THR A 92 14.62 22.08 -16.30
N LEU A 93 13.55 21.78 -15.58
CA LEU A 93 12.35 22.63 -15.54
C LEU A 93 12.57 23.89 -14.68
N SER A 94 13.25 23.75 -13.53
CA SER A 94 13.50 24.86 -12.61
C SER A 94 14.37 25.97 -13.22
N ALA A 95 15.16 25.68 -14.25
CA ALA A 95 15.91 26.69 -15.01
C ALA A 95 15.03 27.72 -15.74
N HIS A 96 13.72 27.44 -15.86
CA HIS A 96 12.74 28.29 -16.53
C HIS A 96 11.59 28.74 -15.61
N MET A 97 11.64 28.35 -14.34
CA MET A 97 10.65 28.73 -13.32
C MET A 97 11.12 29.97 -12.55
N GLU A 98 10.19 30.66 -11.91
CA GLU A 98 10.46 31.85 -11.09
C GLU A 98 9.99 31.68 -9.64
N GLU A 99 10.36 32.62 -8.78
CA GLU A 99 9.95 32.62 -7.38
C GLU A 99 8.43 32.50 -7.22
N GLY A 100 8.00 31.59 -6.34
CA GLY A 100 6.60 31.25 -6.13
C GLY A 100 6.05 30.14 -7.02
N ASP A 101 6.75 29.73 -8.08
CA ASP A 101 6.33 28.58 -8.88
C ASP A 101 6.47 27.27 -8.07
N CYS A 102 5.69 26.24 -8.44
CA CYS A 102 5.53 25.01 -7.68
C CYS A 102 5.79 23.74 -8.51
N ILE A 103 6.53 22.81 -7.92
CA ILE A 103 6.68 21.44 -8.41
C ILE A 103 5.89 20.47 -7.53
N VAL A 104 5.10 19.59 -8.15
CA VAL A 104 4.34 18.55 -7.46
C VAL A 104 4.85 17.18 -7.91
N ASP A 105 5.57 16.45 -7.07
CA ASP A 105 6.04 15.09 -7.39
C ASP A 105 4.94 14.06 -7.10
N GLY A 106 4.31 13.57 -8.17
CA GLY A 106 3.26 12.55 -8.14
C GLY A 106 3.79 11.11 -8.02
N GLY A 107 5.11 10.92 -8.00
CA GLY A 107 5.77 9.63 -8.05
C GLY A 107 5.69 8.83 -6.73
N ASN A 108 5.96 7.53 -6.84
CA ASN A 108 6.25 6.70 -5.68
C ASN A 108 7.70 6.94 -5.25
N GLU A 109 7.89 7.82 -4.27
CA GLU A 109 9.22 8.25 -3.81
C GLU A 109 9.43 7.93 -2.32
N TRP A 110 10.69 7.71 -1.94
CA TRP A 110 11.08 7.63 -0.54
C TRP A 110 10.90 9.01 0.12
N TYR A 111 10.19 9.06 1.24
CA TYR A 111 9.73 10.33 1.82
C TYR A 111 10.87 11.32 2.17
N GLU A 112 12.07 10.86 2.53
CA GLU A 112 13.21 11.75 2.80
C GLU A 112 13.78 12.37 1.51
N ASN A 113 13.63 11.71 0.36
CA ASN A 113 13.98 12.34 -0.92
C ASN A 113 13.05 13.52 -1.22
N THR A 114 11.76 13.41 -0.89
CA THR A 114 10.81 14.52 -0.97
C THR A 114 11.25 15.67 -0.08
N GLU A 115 11.66 15.40 1.16
CA GLU A 115 12.09 16.45 2.09
C GLU A 115 13.40 17.13 1.66
N ARG A 116 14.36 16.34 1.18
CA ARG A 116 15.59 16.87 0.57
C ARG A 116 15.26 17.77 -0.63
N ARG A 117 14.32 17.37 -1.48
CA ARG A 117 13.90 18.15 -2.66
C ARG A 117 13.12 19.40 -2.27
N GLN A 118 12.32 19.36 -1.20
CA GLN A 118 11.65 20.53 -0.66
C GLN A 118 12.66 21.60 -0.22
N GLU A 119 13.70 21.22 0.50
CA GLU A 119 14.73 22.17 0.92
C GLU A 119 15.52 22.74 -0.28
N ALA A 120 15.89 21.89 -1.25
CA ALA A 120 16.58 22.34 -2.45
C ALA A 120 15.72 23.26 -3.34
N ALA A 121 14.41 23.00 -3.43
CA ALA A 121 13.47 23.85 -4.17
C ALA A 121 13.30 25.21 -3.48
N LYS A 122 13.20 25.22 -2.14
CA LYS A 122 13.09 26.44 -1.34
C LYS A 122 14.28 27.38 -1.54
N GLN A 123 15.50 26.84 -1.65
CA GLN A 123 16.71 27.63 -1.94
C GLN A 123 16.67 28.34 -3.30
N LYS A 124 15.82 27.88 -4.22
CA LYS A 124 15.57 28.50 -5.54
C LYS A 124 14.33 29.40 -5.56
N GLY A 125 13.68 29.63 -4.41
CA GLY A 125 12.41 30.36 -4.32
C GLY A 125 11.20 29.56 -4.83
N LEU A 126 11.34 28.24 -5.01
CA LEU A 126 10.27 27.38 -5.52
C LEU A 126 9.55 26.66 -4.38
N LEU A 127 8.26 26.41 -4.59
CA LEU A 127 7.46 25.52 -3.76
C LEU A 127 7.59 24.07 -4.24
N TYR A 128 7.48 23.13 -3.31
CA TYR A 128 7.54 21.70 -3.61
C TYR A 128 6.53 20.90 -2.77
N LEU A 129 5.79 20.02 -3.45
CA LEU A 129 4.77 19.16 -2.84
C LEU A 129 5.02 17.71 -3.26
N GLY A 130 5.12 16.80 -2.30
CA GLY A 130 5.10 15.36 -2.58
C GLY A 130 3.66 14.87 -2.55
N MET A 131 3.18 14.24 -3.61
CA MET A 131 1.79 13.79 -3.72
C MET A 131 1.73 12.33 -4.12
N GLY A 132 1.40 11.46 -3.16
CA GLY A 132 1.13 10.06 -3.48
C GLY A 132 -0.11 9.93 -4.37
N VAL A 133 0.00 9.24 -5.51
CA VAL A 133 -1.13 8.96 -6.42
C VAL A 133 -1.41 7.46 -6.47
N SER A 134 -2.61 7.02 -6.12
CA SER A 134 -3.02 5.60 -6.17
C SER A 134 -4.27 5.39 -7.02
N GLY A 135 -4.30 4.30 -7.78
CA GLY A 135 -5.46 3.90 -8.60
C GLY A 135 -5.15 3.09 -9.86
N GLY A 136 -3.86 2.91 -10.17
CA GLY A 136 -3.47 2.22 -11.40
C GLY A 136 -3.87 3.01 -12.65
N GLU A 137 -3.87 2.34 -13.78
CA GLU A 137 -4.16 2.94 -15.08
C GLU A 137 -5.57 3.56 -15.13
N GLU A 138 -6.57 2.76 -14.78
CA GLU A 138 -7.98 3.16 -14.80
C GLU A 138 -8.29 4.23 -13.75
N GLY A 139 -7.79 4.06 -12.51
CA GLY A 139 -7.99 5.04 -11.45
C GLY A 139 -7.36 6.39 -11.79
N ALA A 140 -6.18 6.44 -12.42
CA ALA A 140 -5.60 7.71 -12.87
C ALA A 140 -6.51 8.46 -13.85
N ARG A 141 -7.21 7.73 -14.73
CA ARG A 141 -8.08 8.31 -15.77
C ARG A 141 -9.43 8.80 -15.23
N HIS A 142 -10.01 8.09 -14.26
CA HIS A 142 -11.39 8.33 -13.83
C HIS A 142 -11.53 8.87 -12.41
N GLY A 143 -10.47 8.79 -11.60
CA GLY A 143 -10.46 9.30 -10.23
C GLY A 143 -9.50 8.55 -9.34
N PRO A 144 -8.26 9.03 -9.13
CA PRO A 144 -7.33 8.39 -8.20
C PRO A 144 -7.59 8.82 -6.75
N SER A 145 -6.94 8.15 -5.81
CA SER A 145 -6.71 8.70 -4.47
C SER A 145 -5.43 9.53 -4.48
N LEU A 146 -5.49 10.76 -3.94
CA LEU A 146 -4.39 11.73 -3.93
C LEU A 146 -3.99 12.07 -2.50
N MET A 147 -2.69 12.00 -2.21
CA MET A 147 -2.11 12.15 -0.88
C MET A 147 -1.05 13.27 -0.87
N PRO A 148 -1.42 14.55 -1.08
CA PRO A 148 -0.49 15.68 -1.07
C PRO A 148 0.05 15.97 0.34
N GLY A 149 1.37 16.12 0.47
CA GLY A 149 2.04 16.58 1.67
C GLY A 149 3.27 17.45 1.35
N GLY A 150 3.56 18.40 2.24
CA GLY A 150 4.64 19.39 2.04
C GLY A 150 4.22 20.79 2.43
N SER A 151 4.35 21.74 1.50
CA SER A 151 3.87 23.12 1.71
C SER A 151 2.34 23.19 1.60
N PHE A 152 1.69 23.77 2.61
CA PHE A 152 0.24 24.02 2.56
C PHE A 152 -0.11 25.08 1.49
N GLU A 153 0.75 26.06 1.27
CA GLU A 153 0.59 27.05 0.20
C GLU A 153 0.61 26.37 -1.18
N ALA A 154 1.55 25.45 -1.40
CA ALA A 154 1.62 24.66 -2.64
C ALA A 154 0.34 23.84 -2.87
N TYR A 155 -0.21 23.24 -1.81
CA TYR A 155 -1.48 22.52 -1.88
C TYR A 155 -2.63 23.45 -2.30
N LYS A 156 -2.68 24.68 -1.77
CA LYS A 156 -3.71 25.66 -2.16
C LYS A 156 -3.68 26.03 -3.65
N TYR A 157 -2.52 25.96 -4.31
CA TYR A 157 -2.44 26.19 -5.76
C TYR A 157 -3.08 25.09 -6.61
N ILE A 158 -3.30 23.89 -6.05
CA ILE A 158 -3.88 22.75 -6.77
C ILE A 158 -5.18 22.24 -6.16
N GLU A 159 -5.64 22.79 -5.05
CA GLU A 159 -6.79 22.31 -4.28
C GLU A 159 -8.05 22.15 -5.16
N ASP A 160 -8.37 23.15 -5.98
CA ASP A 160 -9.50 23.14 -6.91
C ASP A 160 -9.41 22.02 -7.96
N ILE A 161 -8.19 21.70 -8.40
CA ILE A 161 -7.91 20.64 -9.38
C ILE A 161 -8.04 19.27 -8.72
N VAL A 162 -7.30 19.04 -7.63
CA VAL A 162 -7.23 17.72 -7.00
C VAL A 162 -8.56 17.29 -6.39
N LEU A 163 -9.39 18.22 -5.91
CA LEU A 163 -10.74 17.92 -5.41
C LEU A 163 -11.67 17.39 -6.51
N LYS A 164 -11.56 17.88 -7.75
CA LYS A 164 -12.37 17.41 -8.89
C LYS A 164 -11.79 16.17 -9.57
N VAL A 165 -10.48 16.04 -9.58
CA VAL A 165 -9.75 14.95 -10.25
C VAL A 165 -9.77 13.68 -9.44
N ALA A 166 -9.74 13.76 -8.10
CA ALA A 166 -9.81 12.58 -7.23
C ALA A 166 -11.13 11.80 -7.40
N ALA A 167 -11.11 10.52 -7.06
CA ALA A 167 -12.34 9.72 -6.93
C ALA A 167 -13.32 10.41 -5.97
N GLN A 168 -14.60 10.30 -6.26
CA GLN A 168 -15.67 10.82 -5.42
C GLN A 168 -16.33 9.66 -4.67
N VAL A 169 -16.41 9.76 -3.34
CA VAL A 169 -17.19 8.83 -2.51
C VAL A 169 -18.25 9.61 -1.74
N ASP A 170 -19.17 8.90 -1.10
CA ASP A 170 -20.22 9.44 -0.22
C ASP A 170 -19.68 10.42 0.84
N SER A 171 -18.47 10.14 1.36
CA SER A 171 -17.77 11.01 2.32
C SER A 171 -16.86 12.07 1.66
N GLY A 172 -17.14 12.46 0.42
CA GLY A 172 -16.40 13.49 -0.32
C GLY A 172 -15.24 12.96 -1.18
N PRO A 173 -14.41 13.86 -1.74
CA PRO A 173 -13.35 13.47 -2.68
C PRO A 173 -12.21 12.73 -1.98
N CYS A 174 -11.61 11.76 -2.65
CA CYS A 174 -10.49 10.95 -2.18
C CYS A 174 -9.15 11.70 -2.21
N VAL A 175 -9.14 12.89 -1.62
CA VAL A 175 -7.96 13.73 -1.40
C VAL A 175 -8.11 14.48 -0.08
N THR A 176 -6.99 14.71 0.59
CA THR A 176 -6.86 15.62 1.73
C THR A 176 -5.42 16.08 1.83
N TYR A 177 -5.17 17.26 2.41
CA TYR A 177 -3.82 17.65 2.76
C TYR A 177 -3.32 16.77 3.90
N ILE A 178 -2.30 15.96 3.62
CA ILE A 178 -1.83 14.91 4.54
C ILE A 178 -1.08 15.53 5.70
N GLY A 179 -0.12 16.40 5.42
CA GLY A 179 0.79 16.94 6.43
C GLY A 179 2.02 17.58 5.82
N LYS A 180 2.94 18.02 6.69
CA LYS A 180 4.19 18.68 6.29
C LYS A 180 5.22 17.67 5.75
N GLY A 181 6.30 18.18 5.16
CA GLY A 181 7.45 17.35 4.79
C GLY A 181 7.11 16.27 3.77
N GLY A 182 7.63 15.06 4.00
CA GLY A 182 7.39 13.87 3.17
C GLY A 182 6.11 13.09 3.49
N ALA A 183 5.18 13.65 4.29
CA ALA A 183 4.03 12.91 4.82
C ALA A 183 3.16 12.23 3.75
N GLY A 184 2.91 12.91 2.63
CA GLY A 184 2.13 12.37 1.52
C GLY A 184 2.74 11.11 0.90
N ASN A 185 4.06 11.13 0.65
CA ASN A 185 4.78 9.96 0.13
C ASN A 185 4.88 8.85 1.18
N PHE A 186 5.02 9.18 2.48
CA PHE A 186 5.02 8.18 3.55
C PHE A 186 3.68 7.45 3.66
N VAL A 187 2.56 8.17 3.64
CA VAL A 187 1.21 7.55 3.64
C VAL A 187 1.02 6.68 2.41
N LYS A 188 1.48 7.12 1.23
CA LYS A 188 1.40 6.31 0.01
C LYS A 188 2.28 5.05 0.06
N MET A 189 3.45 5.14 0.67
CA MET A 189 4.33 4.00 0.90
C MET A 189 3.60 2.96 1.75
N VAL A 190 3.02 3.35 2.89
CA VAL A 190 2.28 2.43 3.77
C VAL A 190 1.02 1.89 3.08
N HIS A 191 0.30 2.68 2.29
CA HIS A 191 -0.79 2.19 1.44
C HIS A 191 -0.32 1.00 0.58
N ASN A 192 0.85 1.11 -0.08
CA ASN A 192 1.37 0.01 -0.89
C ASN A 192 1.85 -1.19 -0.05
N GLY A 193 2.30 -0.97 1.19
CA GLY A 193 2.56 -2.05 2.13
C GLY A 193 1.28 -2.84 2.47
N ILE A 194 0.18 -2.13 2.76
CA ILE A 194 -1.14 -2.72 3.01
C ILE A 194 -1.63 -3.46 1.76
N GLU A 195 -1.46 -2.87 0.56
CA GLU A 195 -1.77 -3.50 -0.72
C GLU A 195 -1.04 -4.83 -0.90
N TYR A 196 0.25 -4.90 -0.54
CA TYR A 196 1.02 -6.15 -0.61
C TYR A 196 0.45 -7.20 0.35
N GLY A 197 0.07 -6.79 1.56
CA GLY A 197 -0.60 -7.64 2.54
C GLY A 197 -1.93 -8.19 2.01
N ASP A 198 -2.82 -7.33 1.49
CA ASP A 198 -4.12 -7.73 0.95
C ASP A 198 -3.98 -8.71 -0.22
N MET A 199 -3.10 -8.42 -1.18
CA MET A 199 -2.84 -9.32 -2.32
C MET A 199 -2.32 -10.69 -1.86
N GLN A 200 -1.41 -10.71 -0.89
CA GLN A 200 -0.85 -11.96 -0.38
C GLN A 200 -1.90 -12.78 0.39
N LEU A 201 -2.72 -12.14 1.23
CA LEU A 201 -3.79 -12.81 1.96
C LEU A 201 -4.84 -13.40 1.00
N ILE A 202 -5.17 -12.69 -0.08
CA ILE A 202 -6.05 -13.17 -1.15
C ILE A 202 -5.43 -14.38 -1.88
N ALA A 203 -4.13 -14.32 -2.20
CA ALA A 203 -3.42 -15.43 -2.82
C ALA A 203 -3.37 -16.68 -1.92
N GLU A 204 -3.20 -16.50 -0.61
CA GLU A 204 -3.26 -17.59 0.37
C GLU A 204 -4.66 -18.19 0.49
N ALA A 205 -5.70 -17.36 0.47
CA ALA A 205 -7.08 -17.85 0.43
C ALA A 205 -7.35 -18.69 -0.83
N TYR A 206 -6.88 -18.22 -1.99
CA TYR A 206 -6.92 -18.96 -3.24
C TYR A 206 -6.19 -20.31 -3.14
N ASP A 207 -4.95 -20.33 -2.63
CA ASP A 207 -4.14 -21.55 -2.60
C ASP A 207 -4.73 -22.58 -1.62
N VAL A 208 -5.25 -22.16 -0.47
CA VAL A 208 -5.95 -23.08 0.44
C VAL A 208 -7.17 -23.69 -0.25
N LEU A 209 -8.00 -22.88 -0.91
CA LEU A 209 -9.20 -23.37 -1.59
C LEU A 209 -8.87 -24.30 -2.76
N LYS A 210 -7.83 -24.00 -3.54
CA LYS A 210 -7.43 -24.81 -4.69
C LYS A 210 -6.66 -26.06 -4.30
N SER A 211 -5.59 -25.91 -3.52
CA SER A 211 -4.66 -26.99 -3.20
C SER A 211 -5.21 -27.93 -2.14
N VAL A 212 -5.91 -27.41 -1.13
CA VAL A 212 -6.53 -28.22 -0.07
C VAL A 212 -7.98 -28.57 -0.40
N GLY A 213 -8.78 -27.55 -0.75
CA GLY A 213 -10.22 -27.72 -1.03
C GLY A 213 -10.55 -28.34 -2.39
N LYS A 214 -9.57 -28.44 -3.30
CA LYS A 214 -9.73 -28.94 -4.68
C LYS A 214 -10.83 -28.20 -5.46
N LEU A 215 -10.95 -26.89 -5.23
CA LEU A 215 -11.88 -26.06 -5.99
C LEU A 215 -11.39 -25.87 -7.44
N SER A 216 -12.32 -25.90 -8.40
CA SER A 216 -12.06 -25.46 -9.77
C SER A 216 -11.98 -23.93 -9.87
N ASN A 217 -11.49 -23.39 -10.99
CA ASN A 217 -11.46 -21.94 -11.18
C ASN A 217 -12.87 -21.35 -11.27
N GLU A 218 -13.87 -22.10 -11.75
CA GLU A 218 -15.27 -21.69 -11.71
C GLU A 218 -15.83 -21.64 -10.28
N GLU A 219 -15.50 -22.62 -9.43
CA GLU A 219 -15.88 -22.59 -8.01
C GLU A 219 -15.17 -21.44 -7.27
N LEU A 220 -13.90 -21.16 -7.60
CA LEU A 220 -13.16 -20.01 -7.08
C LEU A 220 -13.78 -18.68 -7.51
N HIS A 221 -14.13 -18.54 -8.80
CA HIS A 221 -14.83 -17.37 -9.32
C HIS A 221 -16.13 -17.11 -8.53
N GLN A 222 -16.98 -18.14 -8.37
CA GLN A 222 -18.24 -18.03 -7.62
C GLN A 222 -18.02 -17.64 -6.16
N ALA A 223 -17.02 -18.22 -5.49
CA ALA A 223 -16.69 -17.89 -4.11
C ALA A 223 -16.27 -16.42 -3.96
N PHE A 224 -15.34 -15.96 -4.79
CA PHE A 224 -14.84 -14.58 -4.74
C PHE A 224 -15.88 -13.54 -5.18
N ASP A 225 -16.71 -13.84 -6.19
CA ASP A 225 -17.86 -13.01 -6.58
C ASP A 225 -18.87 -12.89 -5.43
N THR A 226 -19.15 -13.99 -4.73
CA THR A 226 -20.01 -13.98 -3.54
C THR A 226 -19.39 -13.15 -2.41
N TRP A 227 -18.09 -13.28 -2.16
CA TRP A 227 -17.38 -12.49 -1.14
C TRP A 227 -17.40 -10.99 -1.46
N ASN A 228 -17.32 -10.64 -2.75
CA ASN A 228 -17.36 -9.24 -3.20
C ASN A 228 -18.72 -8.57 -2.99
N LYS A 229 -19.78 -9.34 -2.80
CA LYS A 229 -21.13 -8.84 -2.47
C LYS A 229 -21.35 -8.68 -0.96
N GLY A 230 -20.37 -9.06 -0.13
CA GLY A 230 -20.45 -9.02 1.33
C GLY A 230 -19.35 -8.14 1.96
N GLU A 231 -18.90 -8.53 3.15
CA GLU A 231 -17.94 -7.75 3.96
C GLU A 231 -16.56 -7.55 3.32
N LEU A 232 -16.21 -8.41 2.35
CA LEU A 232 -14.95 -8.35 1.60
C LEU A 232 -15.06 -7.51 0.32
N CYS A 233 -16.20 -6.84 0.07
CA CYS A 233 -16.40 -5.97 -1.10
C CYS A 233 -15.24 -4.98 -1.26
N SER A 234 -14.43 -5.21 -2.28
CA SER A 234 -13.19 -4.48 -2.54
C SER A 234 -12.69 -4.72 -3.96
N PHE A 235 -11.94 -3.77 -4.49
CA PHE A 235 -11.40 -3.87 -5.85
C PHE A 235 -10.51 -5.11 -6.03
N LEU A 236 -9.68 -5.44 -5.03
CA LEU A 236 -8.80 -6.61 -5.13
C LEU A 236 -9.58 -7.94 -5.16
N ILE A 237 -10.72 -8.03 -4.48
CA ILE A 237 -11.59 -9.23 -4.53
C ILE A 237 -12.35 -9.28 -5.86
N GLU A 238 -12.86 -8.14 -6.33
CA GLU A 238 -13.50 -7.98 -7.64
C GLU A 238 -12.62 -8.49 -8.78
N ILE A 239 -11.41 -7.91 -8.93
CA ILE A 239 -10.51 -8.32 -10.02
C ILE A 239 -10.04 -9.77 -9.85
N THR A 240 -9.97 -10.29 -8.63
CA THR A 240 -9.61 -11.70 -8.40
C THR A 240 -10.71 -12.63 -8.89
N ALA A 241 -11.98 -12.28 -8.67
CA ALA A 241 -13.11 -13.03 -9.23
C ALA A 241 -13.07 -13.03 -10.76
N ASP A 242 -12.81 -11.86 -11.37
CA ASP A 242 -12.71 -11.74 -12.83
C ASP A 242 -11.55 -12.56 -13.39
N ILE A 243 -10.37 -12.51 -12.77
CA ILE A 243 -9.17 -13.26 -13.17
C ILE A 243 -9.45 -14.76 -13.27
N PHE A 244 -10.21 -15.33 -12.35
CA PHE A 244 -10.55 -16.77 -12.39
C PHE A 244 -11.46 -17.15 -13.55
N ALA A 245 -12.23 -16.21 -14.10
CA ALA A 245 -13.13 -16.45 -15.23
C ALA A 245 -12.44 -16.30 -16.61
N ILE A 246 -11.24 -15.72 -16.67
CA ILE A 246 -10.54 -15.49 -17.94
C ILE A 246 -9.95 -16.79 -18.48
N LYS A 247 -10.48 -17.23 -19.62
CA LYS A 247 -9.93 -18.34 -20.41
C LYS A 247 -8.63 -17.93 -21.09
N ASP A 248 -7.73 -18.90 -21.25
CA ASP A 248 -6.53 -18.69 -22.06
C ASP A 248 -6.93 -18.55 -23.54
N ASP A 249 -6.51 -17.46 -24.19
CA ASP A 249 -6.79 -17.22 -25.62
C ASP A 249 -5.86 -18.01 -26.54
N LYS A 250 -4.83 -18.65 -25.97
CA LYS A 250 -3.81 -19.43 -26.69
C LYS A 250 -3.88 -20.93 -26.45
N GLY A 251 -4.80 -21.41 -25.63
CA GLY A 251 -4.91 -22.84 -25.31
C GLY A 251 -6.04 -23.20 -24.36
N ASP A 252 -6.05 -24.45 -23.90
CA ASP A 252 -7.07 -24.95 -22.98
C ASP A 252 -6.82 -24.52 -21.54
N GLY A 253 -7.92 -24.25 -20.83
CA GLY A 253 -7.95 -23.87 -19.42
C GLY A 253 -8.10 -22.36 -19.21
N HIS A 254 -7.69 -21.91 -18.03
CA HIS A 254 -7.76 -20.50 -17.64
C HIS A 254 -6.39 -19.85 -17.70
N LEU A 255 -6.37 -18.56 -18.02
CA LEU A 255 -5.13 -17.80 -18.17
C LEU A 255 -4.29 -17.80 -16.88
N VAL A 256 -4.94 -17.69 -15.72
CA VAL A 256 -4.25 -17.67 -14.41
C VAL A 256 -3.38 -18.90 -14.16
N ASP A 257 -3.75 -20.06 -14.69
CA ASP A 257 -2.99 -21.31 -14.56
C ASP A 257 -1.74 -21.35 -15.46
N LYS A 258 -1.65 -20.42 -16.42
CA LYS A 258 -0.51 -20.27 -17.33
C LYS A 258 0.42 -19.12 -16.92
N VAL A 259 -0.01 -18.28 -15.97
CA VAL A 259 0.82 -17.18 -15.47
C VAL A 259 1.97 -17.76 -14.64
N LEU A 260 3.20 -17.36 -14.98
CA LEU A 260 4.38 -17.74 -14.21
C LEU A 260 4.28 -17.20 -12.78
N ASP A 261 4.42 -18.09 -11.79
CA ASP A 261 4.39 -17.81 -10.35
C ASP A 261 5.68 -17.14 -9.85
N LYS A 262 6.08 -16.06 -10.51
CA LYS A 262 7.28 -15.26 -10.23
C LYS A 262 6.87 -13.79 -10.19
N THR A 263 6.75 -13.24 -8.99
CA THR A 263 6.29 -11.85 -8.82
C THR A 263 7.45 -10.87 -8.82
N GLY A 264 7.25 -9.73 -9.50
CA GLY A 264 8.15 -8.58 -9.39
C GLY A 264 7.79 -7.67 -8.21
N MET A 265 8.68 -6.72 -7.90
CA MET A 265 8.39 -5.64 -6.95
C MET A 265 9.08 -4.34 -7.36
N LYS A 266 8.46 -3.20 -6.99
CA LYS A 266 8.91 -1.84 -7.34
C LYS A 266 9.50 -1.07 -6.15
N GLY A 267 9.70 -1.73 -5.00
CA GLY A 267 10.43 -1.19 -3.83
C GLY A 267 9.56 -0.65 -2.68
N THR A 268 8.34 -0.15 -2.94
CA THR A 268 7.51 0.50 -1.90
C THR A 268 7.10 -0.44 -0.75
N GLY A 269 6.84 -1.72 -1.04
CA GLY A 269 6.58 -2.72 0.00
C GLY A 269 7.79 -2.95 0.91
N LYS A 270 9.00 -3.01 0.33
CA LYS A 270 10.26 -3.10 1.09
C LYS A 270 10.47 -1.89 1.99
N TRP A 271 10.23 -0.69 1.47
CA TRP A 271 10.33 0.55 2.23
C TRP A 271 9.39 0.58 3.44
N THR A 272 8.17 0.05 3.30
CA THR A 272 7.23 -0.05 4.42
C THR A 272 7.79 -0.95 5.54
N VAL A 273 8.32 -2.13 5.19
CA VAL A 273 8.92 -3.05 6.17
C VAL A 273 10.16 -2.45 6.82
N GLN A 274 11.00 -1.75 6.05
CA GLN A 274 12.16 -1.04 6.58
C GLN A 274 11.73 0.01 7.62
N GLN A 275 10.73 0.82 7.30
CA GLN A 275 10.23 1.85 8.22
C GLN A 275 9.51 1.27 9.43
N ALA A 276 8.86 0.12 9.29
CA ALA A 276 8.32 -0.61 10.43
C ALA A 276 9.43 -1.02 11.40
N ALA A 277 10.55 -1.55 10.89
CA ALA A 277 11.71 -1.90 11.70
C ALA A 277 12.35 -0.65 12.36
N ASP A 278 12.60 0.41 11.58
CA ASP A 278 13.22 1.64 12.09
C ASP A 278 12.41 2.29 13.22
N LEU A 279 11.07 2.21 13.14
CA LEU A 279 10.15 2.74 14.15
C LEU A 279 9.81 1.75 15.27
N SER A 280 10.39 0.55 15.28
CA SER A 280 10.04 -0.52 16.21
C SER A 280 8.53 -0.86 16.22
N VAL A 281 7.89 -0.80 15.05
CA VAL A 281 6.48 -1.17 14.85
C VAL A 281 6.41 -2.55 14.20
N ALA A 282 5.72 -3.48 14.85
CA ALA A 282 5.50 -4.81 14.28
C ALA A 282 4.52 -4.75 13.10
N ALA A 283 4.97 -5.14 11.90
CA ALA A 283 4.15 -5.28 10.69
C ALA A 283 4.31 -6.66 10.02
N PRO A 284 4.11 -7.77 10.76
CA PRO A 284 4.47 -9.11 10.29
C PRO A 284 3.65 -9.59 9.09
N THR A 285 2.40 -9.12 8.90
CA THR A 285 1.58 -9.47 7.73
C THR A 285 2.17 -8.87 6.45
N ILE A 286 2.58 -7.59 6.53
CA ILE A 286 3.22 -6.89 5.41
C ILE A 286 4.61 -7.49 5.14
N ALA A 287 5.37 -7.82 6.17
CA ALA A 287 6.66 -8.50 6.02
C ALA A 287 6.53 -9.87 5.34
N ALA A 288 5.59 -10.70 5.80
CA ALA A 288 5.29 -11.99 5.18
C ALA A 288 4.95 -11.85 3.69
N SER A 289 4.18 -10.83 3.31
CA SER A 289 3.88 -10.56 1.90
C SER A 289 5.10 -10.20 1.05
N LEU A 290 6.12 -9.59 1.65
CA LEU A 290 7.38 -9.28 0.97
C LEU A 290 8.22 -10.54 0.80
N ASP A 291 8.34 -11.36 1.84
CA ASP A 291 9.08 -12.63 1.81
C ASP A 291 8.48 -13.62 0.82
N SER A 292 7.15 -13.73 0.77
CA SER A 292 6.45 -14.53 -0.25
C SER A 292 6.83 -14.12 -1.67
N ARG A 293 7.01 -12.82 -1.93
CA ARG A 293 7.45 -12.34 -3.25
C ARG A 293 8.90 -12.73 -3.51
N PHE A 294 9.80 -12.57 -2.54
CA PHE A 294 11.19 -13.02 -2.67
C PHE A 294 11.27 -14.51 -2.98
N LEU A 295 10.56 -15.35 -2.24
CA LEU A 295 10.50 -16.79 -2.47
C LEU A 295 9.90 -17.15 -3.84
N SER A 296 8.85 -16.44 -4.28
CA SER A 296 8.29 -16.63 -5.63
C SER A 296 9.34 -16.32 -6.72
N GLY A 297 10.21 -15.34 -6.46
CA GLY A 297 11.33 -14.94 -7.31
C GLY A 297 12.33 -16.06 -7.60
N LEU A 298 12.55 -16.95 -6.64
CA LEU A 298 13.46 -18.09 -6.70
C LEU A 298 12.86 -19.30 -7.43
N LYS A 299 12.18 -19.07 -8.57
CA LYS A 299 11.41 -20.11 -9.27
C LYS A 299 12.26 -21.32 -9.65
N GLU A 300 13.44 -21.10 -10.22
CA GLU A 300 14.32 -22.18 -10.66
C GLU A 300 14.77 -23.04 -9.45
N GLU A 301 15.17 -22.41 -8.34
CA GLU A 301 15.54 -23.11 -7.11
C GLU A 301 14.37 -23.90 -6.50
N ARG A 302 13.16 -23.32 -6.46
CA ARG A 302 11.96 -24.01 -5.97
C ARG A 302 11.62 -25.24 -6.80
N VAL A 303 11.81 -25.18 -8.12
CA VAL A 303 11.58 -26.33 -9.01
C VAL A 303 12.56 -27.46 -8.67
N GLU A 304 13.85 -27.16 -8.50
CA GLU A 304 14.83 -28.18 -8.09
C GLU A 304 14.55 -28.73 -6.68
N ALA A 305 14.23 -27.86 -5.72
CA ALA A 305 13.86 -28.26 -4.37
C ALA A 305 12.65 -29.20 -4.36
N SER A 306 11.64 -28.97 -5.21
CA SER A 306 10.46 -29.82 -5.27
C SER A 306 10.76 -31.27 -5.69
N LYS A 307 11.85 -31.50 -6.45
CA LYS A 307 12.32 -32.84 -6.79
C LYS A 307 12.96 -33.54 -5.60
N VAL A 308 13.73 -32.80 -4.80
CA VAL A 308 14.39 -33.31 -3.58
C VAL A 308 13.34 -33.69 -2.53
N PHE A 309 12.33 -32.84 -2.33
CA PHE A 309 11.31 -33.01 -1.29
C PHE A 309 10.02 -33.68 -1.79
N LYS A 310 10.05 -34.37 -2.94
CA LYS A 310 8.86 -35.00 -3.55
C LYS A 310 8.14 -35.99 -2.63
N ASN A 311 8.87 -36.63 -1.71
CA ASN A 311 8.35 -37.67 -0.82
C ASN A 311 8.13 -37.17 0.63
N VAL A 312 8.06 -35.85 0.85
CA VAL A 312 7.66 -35.33 2.17
C VAL A 312 6.23 -35.77 2.46
N ASP A 313 6.05 -36.54 3.53
CA ASP A 313 4.73 -36.92 4.03
C ASP A 313 4.13 -35.73 4.79
N VAL A 314 3.24 -35.01 4.12
CA VAL A 314 2.50 -33.88 4.70
C VAL A 314 1.22 -34.33 5.40
N GLY A 315 1.03 -35.63 5.67
CA GLY A 315 -0.19 -36.15 6.28
C GLY A 315 -1.37 -36.19 5.30
N THR A 316 -2.49 -36.75 5.75
CA THR A 316 -3.71 -36.86 4.94
C THR A 316 -4.64 -35.67 5.20
N VAL A 317 -5.00 -34.95 4.14
CA VAL A 317 -6.06 -33.93 4.22
C VAL A 317 -7.39 -34.63 4.51
N PRO A 318 -8.13 -34.24 5.56
CA PRO A 318 -9.41 -34.87 5.89
C PRO A 318 -10.43 -34.64 4.78
N ASP A 319 -11.53 -35.39 4.79
CA ASP A 319 -12.66 -35.08 3.92
C ASP A 319 -13.27 -33.72 4.34
N LEU A 320 -13.41 -32.80 3.39
CA LEU A 320 -13.77 -31.41 3.65
C LEU A 320 -15.11 -31.08 3.01
N ASP A 321 -16.02 -30.52 3.81
CA ASP A 321 -17.17 -29.79 3.29
C ASP A 321 -16.67 -28.49 2.64
N LYS A 322 -16.70 -28.45 1.29
CA LYS A 322 -16.29 -27.28 0.50
C LYS A 322 -16.99 -26.00 0.94
N THR A 323 -18.29 -26.06 1.25
CA THR A 323 -19.07 -24.88 1.65
C THR A 323 -18.54 -24.30 2.95
N LYS A 324 -18.30 -25.18 3.94
CA LYS A 324 -17.72 -24.79 5.22
C LYS A 324 -16.29 -24.27 5.07
N LEU A 325 -15.48 -24.89 4.21
CA LEU A 325 -14.12 -24.43 3.95
C LEU A 325 -14.11 -23.03 3.33
N ILE A 326 -14.96 -22.77 2.35
CA ILE A 326 -15.11 -21.45 1.72
C ILE A 326 -15.45 -20.39 2.77
N ASP A 327 -16.41 -20.66 3.65
CA ASP A 327 -16.77 -19.71 4.72
C ASP A 327 -15.63 -19.53 5.74
N ASP A 328 -14.96 -20.60 6.13
CA ASP A 328 -13.84 -20.53 7.07
C ASP A 328 -12.67 -19.70 6.51
N VAL A 329 -12.31 -19.92 5.24
CA VAL A 329 -11.27 -19.15 4.53
C VAL A 329 -11.67 -17.69 4.39
N ARG A 330 -12.93 -17.40 4.06
CA ARG A 330 -13.48 -16.04 4.00
C ARG A 330 -13.30 -15.30 5.33
N ARG A 331 -13.63 -15.96 6.44
CA ARG A 331 -13.51 -15.41 7.80
C ARG A 331 -12.05 -15.23 8.22
N ALA A 332 -11.18 -16.17 7.86
CA ALA A 332 -9.73 -16.11 8.08
C ALA A 332 -9.08 -14.93 7.33
N LEU A 333 -9.43 -14.77 6.06
CA LEU A 333 -9.01 -13.66 5.21
C LEU A 333 -9.44 -12.32 5.82
N TYR A 334 -10.70 -12.20 6.24
CA TYR A 334 -11.22 -10.98 6.86
C TYR A 334 -10.48 -10.62 8.16
N ALA A 335 -10.29 -11.58 9.07
CA ALA A 335 -9.56 -11.35 10.33
C ALA A 335 -8.09 -10.98 10.09
N SER A 336 -7.44 -11.62 9.12
CA SER A 336 -6.06 -11.30 8.73
C SER A 336 -5.95 -9.91 8.12
N LYS A 337 -6.95 -9.50 7.32
CA LYS A 337 -7.05 -8.15 6.74
C LYS A 337 -7.12 -7.09 7.85
N ILE A 338 -7.95 -7.29 8.89
CA ILE A 338 -7.98 -6.36 10.04
C ILE A 338 -6.60 -6.20 10.66
N CYS A 339 -5.84 -7.29 10.84
CA CYS A 339 -4.49 -7.22 11.39
C CYS A 339 -3.53 -6.43 10.50
N SER A 340 -3.55 -6.66 9.18
CA SER A 340 -2.72 -5.93 8.21
C SER A 340 -2.96 -4.42 8.27
N TYR A 341 -4.23 -4.00 8.31
CA TYR A 341 -4.57 -2.57 8.43
C TYR A 341 -4.20 -2.01 9.80
N ALA A 342 -4.41 -2.75 10.89
CA ALA A 342 -3.97 -2.33 12.22
C ALA A 342 -2.47 -2.03 12.25
N GLN A 343 -1.65 -2.91 11.65
CA GLN A 343 -0.20 -2.75 11.55
C GLN A 343 0.17 -1.50 10.73
N GLY A 344 -0.44 -1.32 9.56
CA GLY A 344 -0.19 -0.15 8.70
C GLY A 344 -0.60 1.17 9.35
N MET A 345 -1.76 1.22 10.00
CA MET A 345 -2.24 2.43 10.69
C MET A 345 -1.36 2.77 11.89
N ASN A 346 -0.88 1.77 12.64
CA ASN A 346 0.08 1.96 13.73
C ASN A 346 1.42 2.50 13.22
N LEU A 347 1.88 2.05 12.06
CA LEU A 347 3.10 2.56 11.43
C LEU A 347 2.96 4.04 11.07
N ILE A 348 1.83 4.44 10.48
CA ILE A 348 1.53 5.85 10.17
C ILE A 348 1.47 6.67 11.45
N ARG A 349 0.81 6.15 12.50
CA ARG A 349 0.73 6.82 13.81
C ARG A 349 2.11 7.04 14.41
N ALA A 350 2.97 6.02 14.43
CA ALA A 350 4.32 6.11 14.97
C ALA A 350 5.17 7.16 14.22
N LYS A 351 5.15 7.15 12.88
CA LYS A 351 5.84 8.17 12.08
C LYS A 351 5.27 9.56 12.31
N SER A 352 3.95 9.69 12.41
CA SER A 352 3.28 10.97 12.71
C SER A 352 3.76 11.55 14.04
N MET A 353 3.90 10.72 15.07
CA MET A 353 4.41 11.13 16.38
C MET A 353 5.90 11.51 16.33
N GLU A 354 6.73 10.69 15.67
CA GLU A 354 8.18 10.98 15.49
C GLU A 354 8.42 12.32 14.79
N ARG A 355 7.63 12.62 13.75
CA ARG A 355 7.82 13.79 12.89
C ARG A 355 6.99 15.00 13.28
N GLY A 356 6.07 14.86 14.24
CA GLY A 356 5.11 15.91 14.60
C GLY A 356 4.19 16.31 13.45
N TRP A 357 3.76 15.36 12.62
CA TRP A 357 2.92 15.63 11.45
C TRP A 357 1.43 15.80 11.77
N ASP A 358 0.97 15.36 12.95
CA ASP A 358 -0.44 15.42 13.40
C ASP A 358 -1.42 14.80 12.38
N LEU A 359 -1.02 13.66 11.78
CA LEU A 359 -1.82 12.96 10.77
C LEU A 359 -3.16 12.48 11.34
N LYS A 360 -4.24 12.73 10.60
CA LYS A 360 -5.60 12.30 10.96
C LYS A 360 -5.92 10.96 10.31
N LEU A 361 -5.76 9.88 11.06
CA LEU A 361 -5.93 8.51 10.58
C LEU A 361 -7.32 8.22 9.96
N GLY A 362 -8.39 8.80 10.52
CA GLY A 362 -9.73 8.70 9.93
C GLY A 362 -9.83 9.32 8.53
N GLU A 363 -9.16 10.46 8.30
CA GLU A 363 -9.10 11.09 6.97
C GLU A 363 -8.29 10.25 5.97
N LEU A 364 -7.24 9.57 6.43
CA LEU A 364 -6.48 8.64 5.57
C LEU A 364 -7.34 7.46 5.12
N ALA A 365 -8.11 6.88 6.04
CA ALA A 365 -9.10 5.84 5.69
C ALA A 365 -10.16 6.38 4.71
N ARG A 366 -10.65 7.62 4.93
CA ARG A 366 -11.63 8.27 4.05
C ARG A 366 -11.13 8.37 2.60
N ILE A 367 -9.91 8.87 2.39
CA ILE A 367 -9.36 9.06 1.04
C ILE A 367 -8.97 7.74 0.36
N TRP A 368 -8.87 6.64 1.10
CA TRP A 368 -8.64 5.32 0.54
C TRP A 368 -9.95 4.58 0.18
N LYS A 369 -11.12 5.05 0.63
CA LYS A 369 -12.43 4.42 0.31
C LYS A 369 -12.69 4.26 -1.20
N GLY A 370 -12.12 5.13 -2.03
CA GLY A 370 -12.27 5.12 -3.48
C GLY A 370 -10.97 5.49 -4.20
N GLY A 371 -10.92 5.20 -5.50
CA GLY A 371 -9.83 5.57 -6.40
C GLY A 371 -8.53 4.79 -6.22
N CYS A 372 -8.16 4.39 -5.00
CA CYS A 372 -6.93 3.63 -4.73
C CYS A 372 -7.08 2.12 -5.01
N ILE A 373 -5.98 1.37 -4.96
CA ILE A 373 -5.99 -0.09 -5.17
C ILE A 373 -6.65 -0.83 -4.00
N ILE A 374 -6.41 -0.39 -2.76
CA ILE A 374 -6.95 -1.04 -1.56
C ILE A 374 -8.40 -0.62 -1.24
N ARG A 375 -9.09 0.06 -2.18
CA ARG A 375 -10.44 0.57 -1.98
C ARG A 375 -11.42 -0.57 -1.65
N ALA A 376 -12.20 -0.36 -0.59
CA ALA A 376 -13.09 -1.36 -0.03
C ALA A 376 -14.14 -0.72 0.88
N ILE A 377 -15.31 -1.36 1.02
CA ILE A 377 -16.30 -0.97 2.05
C ILE A 377 -15.71 -1.04 3.47
N PHE A 378 -14.68 -1.87 3.64
CA PHE A 378 -13.89 -2.02 4.86
C PHE A 378 -13.33 -0.69 5.39
N LEU A 379 -12.99 0.26 4.51
CA LEU A 379 -12.35 1.51 4.93
C LEU A 379 -13.33 2.52 5.53
N ASP A 380 -14.61 2.41 5.19
CA ASP A 380 -15.65 3.17 5.88
C ASP A 380 -15.72 2.80 7.37
N ARG A 381 -15.49 1.51 7.68
CA ARG A 381 -15.46 1.02 9.06
C ARG A 381 -14.22 1.49 9.82
N ILE A 382 -13.06 1.51 9.17
CA ILE A 382 -11.84 2.10 9.75
C ILE A 382 -12.06 3.59 10.02
N LYS A 383 -12.65 4.33 9.08
CA LYS A 383 -13.00 5.73 9.29
C LYS A 383 -13.89 5.89 10.52
N LYS A 384 -14.98 5.12 10.61
CA LYS A 384 -15.91 5.14 11.76
C LYS A 384 -15.21 4.81 13.10
N ALA A 385 -14.25 3.90 13.11
CA ALA A 385 -13.47 3.59 14.31
C ALA A 385 -12.66 4.81 14.80
N TYR A 386 -12.01 5.54 13.88
CA TYR A 386 -11.29 6.77 14.22
C TYR A 386 -12.21 7.98 14.46
N ASP A 387 -13.41 8.01 13.88
CA ASP A 387 -14.43 9.01 14.23
C ASP A 387 -14.92 8.81 15.69
N ARG A 388 -15.07 7.55 16.12
CA ARG A 388 -15.42 7.21 17.52
C ARG A 388 -14.30 7.55 18.50
N ASN A 389 -13.06 7.24 18.13
CA ASN A 389 -11.88 7.50 18.95
C ASN A 389 -10.69 7.94 18.09
N PRO A 390 -10.44 9.25 17.96
CA PRO A 390 -9.30 9.77 17.22
C PRO A 390 -7.94 9.31 17.76
N ASP A 391 -7.86 9.00 19.06
CA ASP A 391 -6.66 8.55 19.76
C ASP A 391 -6.54 7.01 19.82
N LEU A 392 -7.36 6.30 19.03
CA LEU A 392 -7.34 4.84 18.97
C LEU A 392 -5.93 4.32 18.66
N PHE A 393 -5.33 3.65 19.64
CA PHE A 393 -3.94 3.22 19.54
C PHE A 393 -3.75 1.98 18.66
N ASN A 394 -4.82 1.23 18.38
CA ASN A 394 -4.82 0.07 17.49
C ASN A 394 -6.24 -0.28 17.03
N LEU A 395 -6.43 -0.61 15.75
CA LEU A 395 -7.74 -1.00 15.23
C LEU A 395 -8.32 -2.25 15.90
N LEU A 396 -7.48 -3.15 16.42
CA LEU A 396 -7.95 -4.38 17.08
C LEU A 396 -8.72 -4.14 18.38
N VAL A 397 -8.59 -2.97 19.00
CA VAL A 397 -9.28 -2.63 20.25
C VAL A 397 -10.52 -1.76 20.03
N ASP A 398 -10.83 -1.39 18.79
CA ASP A 398 -12.13 -0.81 18.47
C ASP A 398 -13.24 -1.83 18.76
N PRO A 399 -14.35 -1.44 19.41
CA PRO A 399 -15.39 -2.39 19.84
C PRO A 399 -16.00 -3.23 18.70
N GLU A 400 -16.16 -2.67 17.50
CA GLU A 400 -16.75 -3.39 16.37
C GLU A 400 -15.76 -4.40 15.79
N PHE A 401 -14.51 -3.99 15.56
CA PHE A 401 -13.47 -4.92 15.08
C PHE A 401 -13.13 -5.99 16.12
N ALA A 402 -13.08 -5.66 17.41
CA ALA A 402 -12.83 -6.62 18.48
C ALA A 402 -13.89 -7.72 18.50
N LYS A 403 -15.18 -7.36 18.40
CA LYS A 403 -16.28 -8.32 18.29
C LYS A 403 -16.09 -9.27 17.10
N GLU A 404 -15.71 -8.74 15.96
CA GLU A 404 -15.52 -9.55 14.75
C GLU A 404 -14.34 -10.50 14.81
N MET A 405 -13.24 -10.08 15.44
CA MET A 405 -12.09 -10.92 15.71
C MET A 405 -12.48 -12.09 16.62
N ILE A 406 -13.27 -11.84 17.67
CA ILE A 406 -13.78 -12.89 18.57
C ILE A 406 -14.64 -13.91 17.81
N GLU A 407 -15.54 -13.43 16.94
CA GLU A 407 -16.42 -14.30 16.15
C GLU A 407 -15.67 -15.16 15.12
N ARG A 408 -14.59 -14.63 14.54
CA ARG A 408 -13.88 -15.24 13.39
C ARG A 408 -12.66 -16.07 13.78
N GLN A 409 -12.07 -15.86 14.96
CA GLN A 409 -10.80 -16.50 15.34
C GLN A 409 -10.83 -18.03 15.28
N SER A 410 -11.97 -18.68 15.59
CA SER A 410 -12.07 -20.15 15.49
C SER A 410 -11.94 -20.65 14.06
N ALA A 411 -12.59 -19.97 13.09
CA ALA A 411 -12.47 -20.30 11.67
C ALA A 411 -11.06 -20.05 11.16
N TRP A 412 -10.49 -18.92 11.57
CA TRP A 412 -9.14 -18.54 11.24
C TRP A 412 -8.10 -19.57 11.69
N ARG A 413 -8.20 -20.05 12.94
CA ARG A 413 -7.34 -21.13 13.46
C ARG A 413 -7.48 -22.41 12.66
N ARG A 414 -8.72 -22.83 12.34
CA ARG A 414 -8.96 -24.02 11.52
C ARG A 414 -8.24 -23.93 10.18
N VAL A 415 -8.36 -22.80 9.47
CA VAL A 415 -7.69 -22.57 8.19
C VAL A 415 -6.17 -22.65 8.32
N VAL A 416 -5.59 -21.95 9.30
CA VAL A 416 -4.12 -21.95 9.51
C VAL A 416 -3.63 -23.36 9.85
N THR A 417 -4.30 -24.08 10.74
CA THR A 417 -3.92 -25.46 11.09
C THR A 417 -4.10 -26.42 9.93
N LEU A 418 -5.17 -26.26 9.15
CA LEU A 418 -5.44 -27.10 7.98
C LEU A 418 -4.36 -26.89 6.92
N ALA A 419 -3.99 -25.65 6.62
CA ALA A 419 -2.95 -25.33 5.65
C ALA A 419 -1.59 -25.91 6.07
N ILE A 420 -1.18 -25.70 7.33
CA ILE A 420 0.06 -26.26 7.89
C ILE A 420 0.05 -27.79 7.79
N ASN A 421 -1.03 -28.44 8.22
CA ASN A 421 -1.19 -29.89 8.16
C ASN A 421 -1.35 -30.43 6.74
N ALA A 422 -1.52 -29.57 5.72
CA ALA A 422 -1.58 -29.96 4.32
C ALA A 422 -0.30 -29.61 3.56
N GLY A 423 0.70 -29.03 4.23
CA GLY A 423 1.93 -28.53 3.60
C GLY A 423 1.71 -27.30 2.70
N VAL A 424 0.60 -26.57 2.87
CA VAL A 424 0.29 -25.34 2.14
C VAL A 424 0.71 -24.12 2.97
N SER A 425 1.57 -23.28 2.39
CA SER A 425 2.15 -22.13 3.10
C SER A 425 1.17 -20.96 3.14
N VAL A 426 0.85 -20.50 4.35
CA VAL A 426 -0.02 -19.33 4.61
C VAL A 426 0.66 -18.29 5.50
N PRO A 427 1.82 -17.73 5.09
CA PRO A 427 2.65 -16.89 5.95
C PRO A 427 1.94 -15.61 6.39
N GLY A 428 1.15 -14.98 5.52
CA GLY A 428 0.35 -13.79 5.85
C GLY A 428 -0.74 -14.08 6.88
N MET A 429 -1.54 -15.13 6.69
CA MET A 429 -2.60 -15.50 7.64
C MET A 429 -2.04 -15.99 8.98
N SER A 430 -0.97 -16.78 8.96
CA SER A 430 -0.33 -17.29 10.19
C SER A 430 0.37 -16.19 10.98
N ALA A 431 1.11 -15.29 10.31
CA ALA A 431 1.74 -14.14 10.94
C ALA A 431 0.70 -13.16 11.53
N SER A 432 -0.42 -12.96 10.82
CA SER A 432 -1.54 -12.17 11.32
C SER A 432 -2.15 -12.79 12.58
N LEU A 433 -2.30 -14.12 12.64
CA LEU A 433 -2.81 -14.83 13.82
C LEU A 433 -1.85 -14.73 15.00
N ALA A 434 -0.55 -14.90 14.75
CA ALA A 434 0.49 -14.73 15.76
C ALA A 434 0.54 -13.30 16.29
N TYR A 435 0.35 -12.28 15.43
CA TYR A 435 0.24 -10.89 15.84
C TYR A 435 -0.97 -10.67 16.75
N PHE A 436 -2.15 -11.14 16.36
CA PHE A 436 -3.36 -11.04 17.20
C PHE A 436 -3.18 -11.72 18.57
N ASP A 437 -2.66 -12.95 18.60
CA ASP A 437 -2.45 -13.71 19.83
C ASP A 437 -1.38 -13.11 20.72
N SER A 438 -0.35 -12.48 20.14
CA SER A 438 0.68 -11.78 20.92
C SER A 438 0.13 -10.47 21.48
N TYR A 439 -0.58 -9.69 20.66
CA TYR A 439 -1.04 -8.35 21.03
C TYR A 439 -2.08 -8.36 22.15
N ARG A 440 -2.95 -9.39 22.20
CA ARG A 440 -4.03 -9.47 23.19
C ARG A 440 -3.63 -10.06 24.55
N ARG A 441 -2.37 -10.49 24.71
CA ARG A 441 -1.89 -11.15 25.94
C ARG A 441 -1.21 -10.16 26.85
N GLU A 442 -1.58 -10.17 28.12
CA GLU A 442 -0.94 -9.38 29.17
C GLU A 442 0.54 -9.78 29.38
N THR A 443 0.85 -11.07 29.26
CA THR A 443 2.21 -11.59 29.46
C THR A 443 2.68 -12.42 28.27
N LEU A 444 3.84 -12.03 27.74
CA LEU A 444 4.58 -12.68 26.65
C LEU A 444 5.84 -13.37 27.19
N PRO A 445 6.42 -14.35 26.46
CA PRO A 445 7.65 -15.03 26.88
C PRO A 445 8.92 -14.15 26.81
N ALA A 446 8.78 -12.83 26.61
CA ALA A 446 9.88 -11.88 26.56
C ALA A 446 10.63 -11.75 27.90
N ASN A 447 10.02 -12.17 29.01
CA ASN A 447 10.70 -12.28 30.31
C ASN A 447 11.91 -13.23 30.24
N LEU A 448 11.81 -14.35 29.53
CA LEU A 448 12.93 -15.27 29.33
C LEU A 448 14.01 -14.66 28.43
N VAL A 449 13.61 -13.94 27.38
CA VAL A 449 14.55 -13.22 26.50
C VAL A 449 15.32 -12.16 27.30
N GLN A 450 14.64 -11.40 28.16
CA GLN A 450 15.28 -10.45 29.07
C GLN A 450 16.26 -11.13 30.03
N ALA A 451 15.87 -12.25 30.64
CA ALA A 451 16.74 -13.03 31.50
C ALA A 451 17.99 -13.55 30.76
N GLN A 452 17.84 -14.05 29.53
CA GLN A 452 18.96 -14.48 28.68
C GLN A 452 19.91 -13.32 28.39
N ARG A 453 19.38 -12.15 27.99
CA ARG A 453 20.18 -10.95 27.70
C ARG A 453 20.96 -10.48 28.92
N ASP A 454 20.35 -10.49 30.11
CA ASP A 454 21.06 -10.16 31.33
C ASP A 454 22.11 -11.22 31.70
N TYR A 455 21.80 -12.50 31.48
CA TYR A 455 22.70 -13.63 31.74
C TYR A 455 24.01 -13.52 30.96
N PHE A 456 23.95 -13.41 29.63
CA PHE A 456 25.18 -13.42 28.82
C PHE A 456 25.83 -12.04 28.68
N GLY A 457 25.08 -10.96 28.86
CA GLY A 457 25.50 -9.62 28.45
C GLY A 457 25.32 -8.52 29.50
N ALA A 458 24.85 -8.84 30.71
CA ALA A 458 24.56 -7.87 31.76
C ALA A 458 23.69 -6.69 31.29
N HIS A 459 22.75 -6.96 30.37
CA HIS A 459 21.88 -5.95 29.77
C HIS A 459 20.80 -5.39 30.72
N THR A 460 20.74 -5.86 31.97
CA THR A 460 19.72 -5.53 32.97
C THR A 460 18.30 -5.93 32.55
N TYR A 461 17.38 -5.93 33.51
CA TYR A 461 15.95 -6.15 33.29
C TYR A 461 15.11 -5.42 34.34
N GLU A 462 13.85 -5.15 34.02
CA GLU A 462 12.87 -4.62 34.97
C GLU A 462 12.08 -5.76 35.63
N ARG A 463 11.48 -5.49 36.79
CA ARG A 463 10.63 -6.45 37.50
C ARG A 463 9.18 -5.96 37.57
N ILE A 464 8.26 -6.92 37.68
CA ILE A 464 6.82 -6.63 37.78
C ILE A 464 6.38 -6.24 39.20
N ASP A 465 7.21 -6.52 40.20
CA ASP A 465 6.91 -6.34 41.63
C ASP A 465 7.62 -5.14 42.26
N MET A 466 8.50 -4.45 41.52
CA MET A 466 9.20 -3.25 42.00
C MET A 466 9.80 -2.43 40.86
N PRO A 467 9.87 -1.09 41.01
CA PRO A 467 10.48 -0.22 40.01
C PRO A 467 12.01 -0.33 40.02
N GLY A 468 12.62 -0.16 38.84
CA GLY A 468 14.06 -0.09 38.67
C GLY A 468 14.62 -1.10 37.67
N PHE A 469 15.91 -0.95 37.36
CA PHE A 469 16.67 -1.89 36.54
C PHE A 469 17.56 -2.77 37.42
N PHE A 470 17.49 -4.07 37.19
CA PHE A 470 18.15 -5.10 37.97
C PHE A 470 19.14 -5.86 37.10
N HIS A 471 20.28 -6.23 37.68
CA HIS A 471 21.21 -7.19 37.12
C HIS A 471 21.36 -8.35 38.10
N THR A 472 21.38 -9.58 37.58
CA THR A 472 21.61 -10.77 38.38
C THR A 472 22.96 -11.40 38.02
N GLU A 473 23.75 -11.80 39.01
CA GLU A 473 25.00 -12.56 38.80
C GLU A 473 24.68 -14.04 38.50
N TRP A 474 24.06 -14.32 37.35
CA TRP A 474 23.45 -15.62 37.05
C TRP A 474 24.44 -16.80 37.13
N PHE A 475 25.64 -16.66 36.55
CA PHE A 475 26.69 -17.69 36.61
C PHE A 475 27.09 -18.05 38.04
N LYS A 476 27.21 -17.03 38.91
CA LYS A 476 27.62 -17.21 40.30
C LYS A 476 26.55 -17.96 41.08
N ILE A 477 25.28 -17.58 40.89
CA ILE A 477 24.13 -18.23 41.53
C ILE A 477 24.00 -19.69 41.06
N ALA A 478 24.04 -19.94 39.74
CA ALA A 478 23.96 -21.31 39.19
C ALA A 478 25.07 -22.21 39.75
N LYS A 479 26.32 -21.73 39.73
CA LYS A 479 27.47 -22.46 40.26
C LYS A 479 27.37 -22.74 41.77
N GLN A 480 26.93 -21.77 42.56
CA GLN A 480 26.73 -21.93 44.01
C GLN A 480 25.56 -22.86 44.33
N SER A 481 24.54 -22.89 43.48
CA SER A 481 23.33 -23.70 43.65
C SER A 481 23.46 -25.12 43.10
N LYS A 482 24.60 -25.47 42.48
CA LYS A 482 24.82 -26.73 41.74
C LYS A 482 23.78 -26.99 40.64
N ILE A 483 23.28 -25.93 40.01
CA ILE A 483 22.37 -25.98 38.85
C ILE A 483 23.19 -25.91 37.56
#